data_AF-A0A969WK99-F1
#
_entry.id   AF-A0A969WK99-F1
#
_cell.length_a   1.000
_cell.length_b   1.000
_cell.length_c   1.000
_cell.angle_alpha   90.00
_cell.angle_beta   90.00
_cell.angle_gamma   90.00
#
_symmetry.space_group_name_H-M   'P 1'
#
loop_
_entity.id
_entity.type
_entity.pdbx_description
1 polymer ?
#
loop_
_entity_poly.entity_id
_entity_poly.type
_entity_poly.pdbx_seq_one_letter_code
_entity_poly.pdbx_strand_id
1 'polypeptide(L)'
;MKSWSLGQVMGVEIYAVQSAILGSLILWVVFAGLGLWLLPLAPAVVLAGSLVAVFLHWFSEVWHQLGHALAVRQVGYPMTKVRLHWLLGVSIYPKDEVDLPADIHLFRALDGPMGCISYHLGEYNELGKERIFELPNSLVSKFVVLFCG
;
A
#
# COMPACT_ATOMS: atom_id res chain seq x y z
N MET A 1 -20.21 -10.35 4.11
CA MET A 1 -20.05 -8.96 3.59
C MET A 1 -19.82 -9.05 2.10
N LYS A 2 -20.42 -8.14 1.30
CA LYS A 2 -20.22 -8.14 -0.15
C LYS A 2 -18.79 -7.71 -0.47
N SER A 3 -18.12 -8.44 -1.36
CA SER A 3 -16.77 -8.16 -1.84
C SER A 3 -16.76 -8.18 -3.36
N TRP A 4 -15.88 -7.39 -3.95
CA TRP A 4 -15.69 -7.29 -5.38
C TRP A 4 -14.21 -7.44 -5.71
N SER A 5 -13.90 -8.34 -6.65
CA SER A 5 -12.54 -8.44 -7.20
C SER A 5 -12.30 -7.22 -8.09
N LEU A 6 -11.20 -6.52 -7.85
CA LEU A 6 -10.76 -5.36 -8.62
C LEU A 6 -9.75 -5.74 -9.72
N GLY A 7 -9.22 -6.96 -9.65
CA GLY A 7 -8.28 -7.50 -10.62
C GLY A 7 -7.07 -8.15 -9.96
N GLN A 8 -6.11 -8.54 -10.78
CA GLN A 8 -4.86 -9.16 -10.34
C GLN A 8 -3.68 -8.32 -10.83
N VAL A 9 -2.82 -7.91 -9.91
CA VAL A 9 -1.62 -7.12 -10.21
C VAL A 9 -0.42 -7.88 -9.65
N MET A 10 0.56 -8.16 -10.51
CA MET A 10 1.75 -8.93 -10.14
C MET A 10 1.40 -10.23 -9.43
N GLY A 11 0.42 -10.98 -9.96
CA GLY A 11 -0.05 -12.25 -9.41
C GLY A 11 -0.75 -12.18 -8.04
N VAL A 12 -0.96 -10.99 -7.47
CA VAL A 12 -1.74 -10.77 -6.24
C VAL A 12 -3.14 -10.31 -6.60
N GLU A 13 -4.16 -10.98 -6.05
CA GLU A 13 -5.55 -10.60 -6.25
C GLU A 13 -5.93 -9.43 -5.34
N ILE A 14 -6.44 -8.34 -5.91
CA ILE A 14 -6.92 -7.18 -5.15
C ILE A 14 -8.45 -7.24 -5.11
N TYR A 15 -9.03 -7.09 -3.92
CA TYR A 15 -10.47 -7.02 -3.77
C TYR A 15 -10.87 -6.00 -2.71
N ALA A 16 -12.00 -5.34 -2.95
CA ALA A 16 -12.59 -4.41 -2.01
C ALA A 16 -13.81 -5.03 -1.33
N VAL A 17 -13.94 -4.80 -0.03
CA VAL A 17 -15.17 -5.11 0.70
C VAL A 17 -16.05 -3.87 0.82
N GLN A 18 -17.34 -4.06 1.11
CA GLN A 18 -18.32 -2.95 1.24
C GLN A 18 -17.89 -1.85 2.22
N SER A 19 -17.15 -2.18 3.28
CA SER A 19 -16.65 -1.16 4.21
C SER A 19 -15.64 -0.21 3.58
N ALA A 20 -14.95 -0.60 2.50
CA ALA A 20 -14.05 0.31 1.76
C ALA A 20 -14.82 1.43 1.06
N ILE A 21 -16.02 1.14 0.54
CA ILE A 21 -16.90 2.16 -0.06
C ILE A 21 -17.35 3.15 1.02
N LEU A 22 -17.80 2.63 2.16
CA LEU A 22 -18.22 3.47 3.28
C LEU A 22 -17.06 4.33 3.81
N GLY A 23 -15.87 3.74 3.97
CA GLY A 23 -14.66 4.49 4.33
C GLY A 23 -14.34 5.58 3.32
N SER A 24 -14.41 5.29 2.02
CA SER A 24 -14.18 6.26 0.95
C SER A 24 -15.13 7.46 1.03
N LEU A 25 -16.41 7.21 1.30
CA LEU A 25 -17.40 8.28 1.46
C LEU A 25 -17.11 9.14 2.69
N ILE A 26 -16.76 8.52 3.82
CA ILE A 26 -16.39 9.24 5.04
C ILE A 26 -15.15 10.10 4.79
N LEU A 27 -14.10 9.53 4.17
CA LEU A 27 -12.88 10.25 3.85
C LEU A 27 -13.14 11.43 2.90
N TRP A 28 -13.99 11.22 1.89
CA TRP A 28 -14.37 12.28 0.97
C TRP A 28 -15.07 13.44 1.69
N VAL A 29 -16.02 13.14 2.58
CA VAL A 29 -16.72 14.16 3.39
C VAL A 29 -15.75 14.91 4.31
N VAL A 30 -14.81 14.20 4.94
CA VAL A 30 -13.79 14.82 5.80
C VAL A 30 -12.90 15.77 4.99
N PHE A 31 -12.35 15.32 3.85
CA PHE A 31 -11.52 16.17 2.99
C PHE A 31 -12.30 17.33 2.38
N ALA A 32 -13.56 17.12 1.97
CA ALA A 32 -14.41 18.19 1.48
C ALA A 32 -14.69 19.22 2.58
N GLY A 33 -15.05 18.77 3.79
CA GLY A 33 -15.32 19.64 4.93
C GLY A 33 -14.10 20.46 5.34
N LEU A 34 -12.93 19.82 5.44
CA LEU A 34 -11.67 20.51 5.70
C LEU A 34 -11.31 21.49 4.58
N GLY A 35 -11.45 21.08 3.32
CA GLY A 35 -11.16 21.94 2.18
C GLY A 35 -12.06 23.17 2.11
N LEU A 36 -13.36 23.03 2.39
CA LEU A 36 -14.32 24.13 2.42
C LEU A 36 -14.05 25.09 3.59
N TRP A 37 -13.52 24.57 4.70
CA TRP A 37 -13.21 25.37 5.88
C TRP A 37 -11.86 26.11 5.76
N LEU A 38 -10.86 25.49 5.13
CA LEU A 38 -9.48 25.97 5.13
C LEU A 38 -9.08 26.70 3.83
N LEU A 39 -9.67 26.34 2.68
CA LEU A 39 -9.22 26.82 1.38
C LEU A 39 -10.19 27.87 0.83
N PRO A 40 -9.69 29.04 0.36
CA PRO A 40 -10.51 30.04 -0.30
C PRO A 40 -10.79 29.67 -1.76
N LEU A 41 -11.36 28.47 -1.99
CA LEU A 41 -11.67 27.93 -3.30
C LEU A 41 -13.18 27.78 -3.49
N ALA A 42 -13.63 27.75 -4.74
CA ALA A 42 -15.04 27.50 -5.05
C ALA A 42 -15.46 26.09 -4.57
N PRO A 43 -16.68 25.91 -4.03
CA PRO A 43 -17.12 24.62 -3.48
C PRO A 43 -17.01 23.44 -4.45
N ALA A 44 -17.31 23.67 -5.73
CA ALA A 44 -17.18 22.64 -6.77
C ALA A 44 -15.73 22.16 -6.94
N VAL A 45 -14.75 23.07 -6.83
CA VAL A 45 -13.32 22.73 -6.93
C VAL A 45 -12.89 21.91 -5.72
N VAL A 46 -13.34 22.28 -4.52
CA VAL A 46 -13.04 21.53 -3.30
C VAL A 46 -13.61 20.11 -3.38
N LEU A 47 -14.87 19.95 -3.78
CA LEU A 47 -15.51 18.63 -3.91
C LEU A 47 -14.82 17.72 -4.93
N ALA A 48 -14.42 18.28 -6.07
CA ALA A 48 -13.66 17.54 -7.08
C ALA A 48 -12.26 17.17 -6.58
N GLY A 49 -11.56 18.13 -5.94
CA GLY A 49 -10.23 17.92 -5.38
C GLY A 49 -10.22 16.87 -4.26
N SER A 50 -11.21 16.88 -3.38
CA SER A 50 -11.34 15.87 -2.32
C SER A 50 -11.65 14.49 -2.88
N LEU A 51 -12.40 14.38 -3.99
CA LEU A 51 -12.62 13.10 -4.66
C LEU A 51 -11.33 12.55 -5.27
N VAL A 52 -10.53 13.42 -5.89
CA VAL A 52 -9.18 13.06 -6.38
C VAL A 52 -8.29 12.63 -5.22
N ALA A 53 -8.34 13.30 -4.07
CA ALA A 53 -7.57 12.91 -2.88
C ALA A 53 -7.94 11.50 -2.37
N VAL A 54 -9.23 11.14 -2.37
CA VAL A 54 -9.65 9.77 -2.03
C VAL A 54 -9.15 8.75 -3.05
N PHE A 55 -9.13 9.09 -4.33
CA PHE A 55 -8.55 8.21 -5.35
C PHE A 55 -7.03 8.02 -5.12
N LEU A 56 -6.31 9.10 -4.84
CA LEU A 56 -4.87 9.07 -4.54
C LEU A 56 -4.57 8.28 -3.26
N HIS A 57 -5.42 8.39 -2.24
CA HIS A 57 -5.34 7.58 -1.02
C HIS A 57 -5.35 6.08 -1.35
N TRP A 58 -6.34 5.61 -2.12
CA TRP A 58 -6.41 4.19 -2.50
C TRP A 58 -5.30 3.76 -3.43
N PHE A 59 -4.89 4.65 -4.35
CA PHE A 59 -3.73 4.38 -5.20
C PHE A 59 -2.47 4.17 -4.34
N SER A 60 -2.23 5.04 -3.36
CA SER A 60 -1.11 4.90 -2.42
C SER A 60 -1.20 3.60 -1.62
N GLU A 61 -2.38 3.29 -1.07
CA GLU A 61 -2.58 2.07 -0.30
C GLU A 61 -2.32 0.81 -1.15
N VAL A 62 -2.86 0.75 -2.37
CA VAL A 62 -2.59 -0.38 -3.27
C VAL A 62 -1.10 -0.47 -3.59
N TRP A 63 -0.44 0.67 -3.86
CA TRP A 63 0.99 0.70 -4.13
C TRP A 63 1.82 0.20 -2.95
N HIS A 64 1.49 0.62 -1.73
CA HIS A 64 2.10 0.14 -0.49
C HIS A 64 1.96 -1.39 -0.34
N GLN A 65 0.76 -1.92 -0.59
CA GLN A 65 0.50 -3.36 -0.53
C GLN A 65 1.23 -4.15 -1.62
N LEU A 66 1.43 -3.57 -2.80
CA LEU A 66 2.25 -4.18 -3.86
C LEU A 66 3.74 -4.18 -3.51
N GLY A 67 4.21 -3.17 -2.77
CA GLY A 67 5.56 -3.17 -2.19
C GLY A 67 5.77 -4.40 -1.29
N HIS A 68 4.83 -4.66 -0.38
CA HIS A 68 4.81 -5.88 0.43
C HIS A 68 4.83 -7.14 -0.46
N ALA A 69 3.96 -7.21 -1.47
CA ALA A 69 3.86 -8.37 -2.37
C ALA A 69 5.18 -8.71 -3.06
N LEU A 70 5.92 -7.69 -3.47
CA LEU A 70 7.16 -7.84 -4.22
C LEU A 70 8.29 -8.38 -3.34
N ALA A 71 8.44 -7.84 -2.13
CA ALA A 71 9.51 -8.24 -1.25
C ALA A 71 9.33 -9.68 -0.75
N VAL A 72 8.10 -10.05 -0.38
CA VAL A 72 7.81 -11.39 0.16
C VAL A 72 7.91 -12.50 -0.87
N ARG A 73 7.77 -12.16 -2.17
CA ARG A 73 8.03 -13.09 -3.28
C ARG A 73 9.49 -13.50 -3.37
N GLN A 74 10.43 -12.60 -3.04
CA GLN A 74 11.86 -12.87 -3.15
C GLN A 74 12.35 -13.82 -2.04
N VAL A 75 11.70 -13.79 -0.87
CA VAL A 75 12.01 -14.69 0.26
C VAL A 75 11.23 -16.01 0.23
N GLY A 76 10.50 -16.29 -0.86
CA GLY A 76 9.83 -17.58 -1.08
C GLY A 76 8.47 -17.73 -0.41
N TYR A 77 7.94 -16.68 0.22
CA TYR A 77 6.66 -16.73 0.93
C TYR A 77 5.67 -15.67 0.40
N PRO A 78 5.13 -15.87 -0.81
CA PRO A 78 4.39 -14.84 -1.54
C PRO A 78 3.04 -14.52 -0.91
N MET A 79 2.70 -13.23 -0.90
CA MET A 79 1.33 -12.78 -0.63
C MET A 79 0.40 -13.26 -1.75
N THR A 80 -0.82 -13.66 -1.40
CA THR A 80 -1.83 -14.15 -2.38
C THR A 80 -2.86 -13.09 -2.72
N LYS A 81 -3.30 -12.30 -1.73
CA LYS A 81 -4.38 -11.32 -1.94
C LYS A 81 -4.19 -10.07 -1.10
N VAL A 82 -4.81 -8.98 -1.56
CA VAL A 82 -4.96 -7.72 -0.83
C VAL A 82 -6.44 -7.42 -0.65
N ARG A 83 -6.86 -7.21 0.60
CA ARG A 83 -8.23 -6.83 0.96
C ARG A 83 -8.29 -5.36 1.33
N LEU A 84 -8.96 -4.55 0.52
CA LEU A 84 -9.26 -3.17 0.87
C LEU A 84 -10.48 -3.15 1.81
N HIS A 85 -10.31 -2.60 3.01
CA HIS A 85 -11.34 -2.48 4.04
C HIS A 85 -11.27 -1.11 4.73
N TRP A 86 -12.42 -0.47 4.97
CA TRP A 86 -12.47 0.88 5.54
C TRP A 86 -11.59 1.88 4.77
N LEU A 87 -10.46 2.30 5.34
CA LEU A 87 -9.49 3.21 4.75
C LEU A 87 -8.15 2.53 4.45
N LEU A 88 -8.04 1.22 4.66
CA LEU A 88 -6.76 0.50 4.65
C LEU A 88 -6.81 -0.73 3.76
N GLY A 89 -5.64 -1.24 3.41
CA GLY A 89 -5.42 -2.55 2.81
C GLY A 89 -4.95 -3.55 3.86
N VAL A 90 -5.33 -4.81 3.68
CA VAL A 90 -4.83 -5.93 4.48
C VAL A 90 -4.19 -6.94 3.53
N SER A 91 -2.92 -7.24 3.80
CA SER A 91 -2.14 -8.29 3.14
C SER A 91 -2.63 -9.67 3.57
N ILE A 92 -2.82 -10.60 2.63
CA ILE A 92 -3.29 -11.96 2.93
C ILE A 92 -2.34 -13.00 2.34
N TYR A 93 -1.79 -13.80 3.23
CA TYR A 93 -0.87 -14.89 2.94
C TYR A 93 -1.61 -16.23 2.81
N PRO A 94 -0.98 -17.25 2.20
CA PRO A 94 -1.54 -18.60 2.11
C PRO A 94 -1.91 -19.14 3.49
N LYS A 95 -2.98 -19.96 3.56
CA LYS A 95 -3.45 -20.54 4.83
C LYS A 95 -2.60 -21.71 5.31
N ASP A 96 -1.91 -22.33 4.38
CA ASP A 96 -1.03 -23.50 4.51
C ASP A 96 0.43 -23.11 4.75
N GLU A 97 0.67 -21.86 5.15
CA GLU A 97 2.00 -21.36 5.48
C GLU A 97 2.54 -22.02 6.76
N VAL A 98 3.81 -22.43 6.71
CA VAL A 98 4.54 -22.96 7.87
C VAL A 98 4.84 -21.85 8.87
N ASP A 99 5.06 -22.20 10.14
CA ASP A 99 5.48 -21.22 11.14
C ASP A 99 6.82 -20.59 10.73
N LEU A 100 6.84 -19.27 10.58
CA LEU A 100 7.99 -18.56 10.05
C LEU A 100 8.84 -18.00 11.18
N PRO A 101 10.18 -17.98 11.01
CA PRO A 101 11.03 -17.34 12.01
C PRO A 101 10.78 -15.82 12.05
N ALA A 102 11.04 -15.23 13.22
CA ALA A 102 10.65 -13.86 13.55
C ALA A 102 11.29 -12.79 12.64
N ASP A 103 12.44 -13.09 12.06
CA ASP A 103 13.15 -12.25 11.09
C ASP A 103 12.37 -12.13 9.76
N ILE A 104 11.72 -13.20 9.30
CA ILE A 104 10.85 -13.16 8.12
C ILE A 104 9.57 -12.36 8.40
N HIS A 105 9.01 -12.49 9.61
CA HIS A 105 7.88 -11.64 10.03
C HIS A 105 8.26 -10.16 10.10
N LEU A 106 9.46 -9.85 10.59
CA LEU A 106 9.98 -8.48 10.65
C LEU A 106 10.24 -7.93 9.23
N PHE A 107 10.81 -8.74 8.34
CA PHE A 107 11.03 -8.37 6.94
C PHE A 107 9.70 -8.03 6.24
N ARG A 108 8.69 -8.91 6.38
CA ARG A 108 7.32 -8.68 5.90
C ARG A 108 6.68 -7.40 6.45
N ALA A 109 6.91 -7.07 7.72
CA ALA A 109 6.34 -5.88 8.34
C ALA A 109 7.04 -4.59 7.88
N LEU A 110 8.36 -4.65 7.68
CA LEU A 110 9.19 -3.48 7.32
C LEU A 110 9.18 -3.18 5.82
N ASP A 111 8.89 -4.16 4.96
CA ASP A 111 8.95 -3.97 3.51
C ASP A 111 7.76 -3.27 2.88
N GLY A 112 6.70 -2.96 3.63
CA GLY A 112 5.71 -1.97 3.18
C GLY A 112 6.32 -0.58 3.13
N PRO A 113 6.84 -0.10 4.27
CA PRO A 113 7.66 1.11 4.33
C PRO A 113 8.88 1.06 3.40
N MET A 114 9.56 -0.08 3.27
CA MET A 114 10.80 -0.18 2.48
C MET A 114 10.62 -0.51 0.99
N GLY A 115 9.54 -1.16 0.59
CA GLY A 115 9.12 -1.28 -0.82
C GLY A 115 8.75 0.08 -1.40
N CYS A 116 8.33 1.02 -0.54
CA CYS A 116 8.22 2.44 -0.88
C CYS A 116 9.59 3.17 -0.98
N ILE A 117 10.65 2.65 -0.35
CA ILE A 117 11.96 3.31 -0.23
C ILE A 117 13.00 2.75 -1.21
N SER A 118 12.96 1.47 -1.61
CA SER A 118 14.07 0.87 -2.39
C SER A 118 13.62 -0.07 -3.50
N TYR A 119 13.77 0.39 -4.74
CA TYR A 119 13.99 -0.45 -5.92
C TYR A 119 15.45 -0.94 -5.96
N HIS A 120 15.92 -1.57 -4.89
CA HIS A 120 17.20 -2.27 -4.89
C HIS A 120 17.27 -3.21 -3.69
N LEU A 121 17.04 -4.49 -3.91
CA LEU A 121 17.48 -5.51 -2.97
C LEU A 121 18.18 -6.59 -3.78
N GLY A 122 19.51 -6.49 -3.73
CA GLY A 122 20.44 -7.46 -4.30
C GLY A 122 20.33 -8.81 -3.62
N GLU A 123 20.92 -9.80 -4.30
CA GLU A 123 20.97 -11.21 -3.92
C GLU A 123 21.20 -11.42 -2.41
N TYR A 124 20.40 -12.30 -1.82
CA TYR A 124 20.72 -12.93 -0.55
C TYR A 124 22.00 -13.74 -0.75
N ASN A 125 23.14 -13.19 -0.33
CA ASN A 125 24.37 -13.98 -0.23
C ASN A 125 24.26 -14.90 1.00
N GLU A 126 24.70 -16.15 0.88
CA GLU A 126 24.42 -17.29 1.79
C GLU A 126 24.85 -17.14 3.28
N LEU A 127 25.26 -15.94 3.72
CA LEU A 127 25.90 -15.71 5.02
C LEU A 127 25.19 -14.70 5.92
N GLY A 128 23.99 -14.21 5.57
CA GLY A 128 23.09 -13.54 6.53
C GLY A 128 23.68 -12.34 7.27
N LYS A 129 24.62 -11.59 6.68
CA LYS A 129 25.21 -10.39 7.31
C LYS A 129 25.23 -9.17 6.38
N GLU A 130 24.44 -8.20 6.82
CA GLU A 130 24.36 -6.77 6.50
C GLU A 130 23.84 -6.33 5.12
N ARG A 131 22.80 -5.48 5.16
CA ARG A 131 22.33 -4.66 4.05
C ARG A 131 22.78 -3.22 4.24
N ILE A 132 23.61 -2.73 3.32
CA ILE A 132 23.81 -1.29 3.12
C ILE A 132 22.66 -0.83 2.21
N PHE A 133 21.75 -0.03 2.78
CA PHE A 133 20.62 0.57 2.06
C PHE A 133 21.11 1.79 1.28
N GLU A 134 21.25 1.67 -0.05
CA GLU A 134 21.40 2.83 -0.93
C GLU A 134 20.07 3.15 -1.62
N LEU A 135 19.57 4.36 -1.36
CA LEU A 135 18.36 4.90 -1.97
C LEU A 135 18.62 5.29 -3.44
N PRO A 136 17.88 4.77 -4.43
CA PRO A 136 17.99 5.25 -5.79
C PRO A 136 17.47 6.69 -5.89
N ASN A 137 18.30 7.57 -6.48
CA ASN A 137 18.07 9.00 -6.59
C ASN A 137 17.12 9.35 -7.77
N SER A 138 16.00 8.64 -7.90
CA SER A 138 15.05 8.77 -9.01
C SER A 138 13.82 9.60 -8.64
N LEU A 139 13.18 10.21 -9.65
CA LEU A 139 11.93 10.96 -9.49
C LEU A 139 10.79 10.10 -8.92
N VAL A 140 10.85 8.79 -9.16
CA VAL A 140 9.93 7.78 -8.62
C VAL A 140 10.12 7.63 -7.11
N SER A 141 11.37 7.59 -6.60
CA SER A 141 11.60 7.50 -5.14
C SER A 141 11.10 8.75 -4.40
N LYS A 142 11.26 9.94 -5.01
CA LYS A 142 10.73 11.20 -4.44
C LYS A 142 9.20 11.26 -4.41
N PHE A 143 8.53 10.70 -5.41
CA PHE A 143 7.06 10.65 -5.45
C PHE A 143 6.51 9.66 -4.41
N VAL A 144 7.22 8.55 -4.18
CA VAL A 144 6.78 7.49 -3.25
C VAL A 144 6.95 7.88 -1.78
N VAL A 145 8.01 8.62 -1.43
CA VAL A 145 8.19 9.18 -0.07
C VAL A 145 7.07 10.14 0.32
N LEU A 146 6.44 10.82 -0.65
CA LEU A 146 5.41 11.83 -0.39
C LEU A 146 4.03 11.25 -0.06
N PHE A 147 3.78 9.98 -0.43
CA PHE A 147 2.45 9.35 -0.30
C PHE A 147 2.43 8.09 0.57
N CYS A 148 3.59 7.50 0.90
CA CYS A 148 3.71 6.35 1.82
C CYS A 148 4.07 6.73 3.28
N GLY A 149 4.07 8.02 3.64
CA GLY A 149 4.44 8.53 4.97
C GLY A 149 3.26 8.87 5.86
#